data_AF-A0A4E9EF16-F1
#
_entry.id   AF-A0A4E9EF16-F1
#
_cell.length_a   1.000
_cell.length_b   1.000
_cell.length_c   1.000
_cell.angle_alpha   90.00
_cell.angle_beta   90.00
_cell.angle_gamma   90.00
#
_symmetry.space_group_name_H-M   'P 1'
#
loop_
_entity.id
_entity.type
_entity.pdbx_description
1 polymer ?
#
loop_
_entity_poly.entity_id
_entity_poly.type
_entity_poly.pdbx_seq_one_letter_code
_entity_poly.pdbx_strand_id
1 'polypeptide(L)'
;MATSVFHPFVRLPTELRLQIWETACFRPSASPSDRLIQYVTVRNGEVVSLPRNSRQSRGARSAYLMDGGLWKACKESREVIAQHSHFYDWVRIQKQACVEWDDFDWCPADWAGGEESPHPAIIDTREGEEECGMLVYPSSDIFCIRTDDWAALRAQSNDLKLKMSFIRYNKDNGMSDLHELRVRNIALEFHRSWLVDVRREFHYSDENSMRAYFAYLLWEEHWGYGTFEGLWIIDKDAKWFDGYSKRPDTVYRDCDAEYIEVDWSNVVRYDAFNGVSDFMWYINDWLLHSHYLVGYRPSHPDYPGPKDLFRLLVRRDNQVENPTLNNNAYDTGLGWRVVKDDDSDGYQDSHLDGASDVGSHQDSDED
;
A
#
# COMPACT_ATOMS: atom_id res chain seq x y z
N MET A 1 -30.00 42.48 15.53
CA MET A 1 -29.30 41.18 15.48
C MET A 1 -30.28 40.19 14.89
N ALA A 2 -30.01 39.67 13.68
CA ALA A 2 -30.87 38.67 13.07
C ALA A 2 -30.69 37.34 13.81
N THR A 3 -31.77 36.81 14.37
CA THR A 3 -31.80 35.46 14.96
C THR A 3 -31.55 34.46 13.84
N SER A 4 -30.43 33.72 13.89
CA SER A 4 -30.16 32.65 12.94
C SER A 4 -31.18 31.53 13.18
N VAL A 5 -32.19 31.43 12.31
CA VAL A 5 -33.13 30.31 12.33
C VAL A 5 -32.43 29.10 11.72
N PHE A 6 -32.22 28.06 12.51
CA PHE A 6 -31.74 26.78 11.99
C PHE A 6 -32.88 26.10 11.23
N HIS A 7 -32.75 26.01 9.91
CA HIS A 7 -33.70 25.29 9.07
C HIS A 7 -33.29 23.81 8.99
N PRO A 8 -34.17 22.86 9.37
CA PRO A 8 -33.94 21.45 9.13
C PRO A 8 -33.64 21.19 7.65
N PHE A 9 -32.72 20.28 7.34
CA PHE A 9 -32.29 20.00 5.96
C PHE A 9 -33.47 19.77 5.01
N VAL A 10 -34.47 19.00 5.42
CA VAL A 10 -35.69 18.70 4.64
C VAL A 10 -36.56 19.93 4.31
N ARG A 11 -36.34 21.07 4.98
CA ARG A 11 -37.06 22.33 4.74
C ARG A 11 -36.27 23.32 3.89
N LEU A 12 -35.04 22.98 3.52
CA LEU A 12 -34.26 23.79 2.58
C LEU A 12 -34.86 23.65 1.16
N PRO A 13 -34.82 24.73 0.36
CA PRO A 13 -35.04 24.66 -1.09
C PRO A 13 -34.24 23.52 -1.72
N THR A 14 -34.81 22.87 -2.73
CA THR A 14 -34.20 21.71 -3.39
C THR A 14 -32.79 22.03 -3.91
N GLU A 15 -32.59 23.23 -4.43
CA GLU A 15 -31.31 23.70 -4.96
C GLU A 15 -30.22 23.69 -3.88
N LEU A 16 -30.54 24.14 -2.65
CA LEU A 16 -29.59 24.12 -1.54
C LEU A 16 -29.32 22.70 -1.04
N ARG A 17 -30.34 21.82 -1.04
CA ARG A 17 -30.16 20.41 -0.66
C ARG A 17 -29.24 19.69 -1.64
N LEU A 18 -29.45 19.89 -2.93
CA LEU A 18 -28.59 19.33 -3.99
C LEU A 18 -27.16 19.86 -3.88
N GLN A 19 -26.97 21.17 -3.70
CA GLN A 19 -25.63 21.75 -3.50
C GLN A 19 -24.91 21.15 -2.29
N ILE A 20 -25.62 20.90 -1.18
CA ILE A 20 -25.04 20.27 0.00
C ILE A 20 -24.61 18.83 -0.32
N TRP A 21 -25.44 18.05 -1.03
CA TRP A 21 -25.06 16.70 -1.43
C TRP A 21 -23.89 16.68 -2.41
N GLU A 22 -23.90 17.53 -3.43
CA GLU A 22 -22.81 17.66 -4.40
C GLU A 22 -21.50 18.06 -3.73
N THR A 23 -21.57 18.93 -2.71
CA THR A 23 -20.40 19.34 -1.93
C THR A 23 -19.91 18.23 -0.99
N ALA A 24 -20.81 17.34 -0.57
CA ALA A 24 -20.48 16.22 0.31
C ALA A 24 -19.84 15.03 -0.43
N CYS A 25 -20.06 14.90 -1.74
CA CYS A 25 -19.38 13.90 -2.56
C CYS A 25 -17.86 14.06 -2.43
N PHE A 26 -17.19 13.04 -1.90
CA PHE A 26 -15.75 13.02 -1.83
C PHE A 26 -15.22 12.87 -3.25
N ARG A 27 -14.48 13.86 -3.76
CA ARG A 27 -14.09 13.95 -5.17
C ARG A 27 -13.20 12.77 -5.58
N PRO A 28 -13.66 11.85 -6.44
CA PRO A 28 -12.79 10.84 -7.03
C PRO A 28 -12.18 11.32 -8.36
N SER A 29 -12.50 12.54 -8.84
CA SER A 29 -12.27 12.93 -10.24
C SER A 29 -11.67 14.33 -10.51
N ALA A 30 -11.36 15.15 -9.50
CA ALA A 30 -10.90 16.53 -9.77
C ALA A 30 -9.39 16.74 -9.71
N SER A 31 -8.62 15.80 -9.18
CA SER A 31 -7.17 15.89 -9.16
C SER A 31 -6.57 14.49 -9.39
N PRO A 32 -5.69 14.30 -10.39
CA PRO A 32 -4.88 13.08 -10.54
C PRO A 32 -4.04 12.73 -9.30
N SER A 33 -3.95 13.67 -8.37
CA SER A 33 -3.13 13.62 -7.17
C SER A 33 -3.82 13.06 -5.93
N ASP A 34 -5.14 12.80 -5.96
CA ASP A 34 -5.83 12.24 -4.80
C ASP A 34 -6.08 10.73 -5.02
N ARG A 35 -5.45 9.90 -4.18
CA ARG A 35 -5.60 8.44 -4.23
C ARG A 35 -6.14 7.90 -2.92
N LEU A 36 -6.94 6.84 -3.00
CA LEU A 36 -7.61 6.27 -1.83
C LEU A 36 -6.93 4.97 -1.38
N ILE A 37 -6.91 4.76 -0.07
CA ILE A 37 -6.43 3.53 0.55
C ILE A 37 -7.63 2.72 1.03
N GLN A 38 -7.75 1.50 0.49
CA GLN A 38 -8.82 0.56 0.77
C GLN A 38 -8.26 -0.62 1.56
N TYR A 39 -8.73 -0.80 2.80
CA TYR A 39 -8.43 -2.00 3.59
C TYR A 39 -9.39 -3.13 3.22
N VAL A 40 -8.82 -4.26 2.82
CA VAL A 40 -9.56 -5.37 2.20
C VAL A 40 -8.99 -6.71 2.61
N THR A 41 -9.76 -7.78 2.44
CA THR A 41 -9.26 -9.16 2.46
C THR A 41 -9.46 -9.77 1.09
N VAL A 42 -8.77 -10.88 0.82
CA VAL A 42 -8.95 -11.65 -0.41
C VAL A 42 -9.65 -12.96 -0.09
N ARG A 43 -10.60 -13.36 -0.93
CA ARG A 43 -11.27 -14.67 -0.86
C ARG A 43 -11.43 -15.22 -2.26
N ASN A 44 -10.87 -16.41 -2.51
CA ASN A 44 -10.92 -17.08 -3.81
C ASN A 44 -10.40 -16.18 -4.94
N GLY A 45 -9.31 -15.45 -4.71
CA GLY A 45 -8.73 -14.48 -5.66
C GLY A 45 -9.49 -13.16 -5.83
N GLU A 46 -10.66 -13.01 -5.21
CA GLU A 46 -11.48 -11.79 -5.27
C GLU A 46 -11.21 -10.89 -4.07
N VAL A 47 -11.06 -9.59 -4.32
CA VAL A 47 -10.95 -8.59 -3.25
C VAL A 47 -12.33 -8.28 -2.68
N VAL A 48 -12.45 -8.41 -1.35
CA VAL A 48 -13.71 -8.20 -0.62
C VAL A 48 -13.49 -7.33 0.61
N SER A 49 -14.59 -6.77 1.14
CA SER A 49 -14.54 -5.96 2.36
C SER A 49 -14.05 -6.75 3.57
N LEU A 50 -13.41 -6.04 4.50
CA LEU A 50 -13.05 -6.63 5.79
C LEU A 50 -14.30 -6.95 6.61
N PRO A 51 -14.35 -8.09 7.30
CA PRO A 51 -15.45 -8.38 8.21
C PRO A 51 -15.49 -7.35 9.35
N ARG A 52 -16.64 -6.70 9.57
CA ARG A 52 -16.81 -5.60 10.55
C ARG A 52 -16.36 -5.92 11.98
N ASN A 53 -16.40 -7.20 12.38
CA ASN A 53 -16.03 -7.65 13.73
C ASN A 53 -14.68 -8.39 13.76
N SER A 54 -13.93 -8.43 12.66
CA SER A 54 -12.61 -9.04 12.69
C SER A 54 -11.64 -8.15 13.45
N ARG A 55 -10.64 -8.76 14.10
CA ARG A 55 -9.50 -8.03 14.65
C ARG A 55 -8.83 -7.15 13.58
N GLN A 56 -8.91 -7.56 12.31
CA GLN A 56 -8.38 -6.87 11.14
C GLN A 56 -9.08 -5.54 10.83
N SER A 57 -10.29 -5.30 11.31
CA SER A 57 -11.02 -4.04 11.08
C SER A 57 -10.65 -2.91 12.05
N ARG A 58 -9.94 -3.23 13.15
CA ARG A 58 -9.57 -2.22 14.16
C ARG A 58 -8.50 -1.27 13.62
N GLY A 59 -8.78 0.03 13.65
CA GLY A 59 -7.83 1.09 13.28
C GLY A 59 -7.48 1.17 11.79
N ALA A 60 -8.35 0.66 10.92
CA ALA A 60 -8.16 0.64 9.48
C ALA A 60 -9.49 0.78 8.75
N ARG A 61 -9.95 2.03 8.63
CA ARG A 61 -11.20 2.35 7.96
C ARG A 61 -10.90 2.75 6.51
N SER A 62 -11.36 1.92 5.58
CA SER A 62 -11.17 2.12 4.14
C SER A 62 -11.85 3.39 3.65
N ALA A 63 -11.20 4.09 2.72
CA ALA A 63 -11.69 5.34 2.17
C ALA A 63 -13.04 5.24 1.46
N TYR A 64 -13.43 4.08 0.92
CA TYR A 64 -14.77 3.89 0.34
C TYR A 64 -15.91 4.16 1.32
N LEU A 65 -15.64 4.18 2.63
CA LEU A 65 -16.61 4.54 3.66
C LEU A 65 -16.90 6.05 3.72
N MET A 66 -16.06 6.90 3.13
CA MET A 66 -16.27 8.35 3.07
C MET A 66 -17.56 8.68 2.32
N ASP A 67 -17.76 8.09 1.15
CA ASP A 67 -18.99 8.24 0.35
C ASP A 67 -20.09 7.25 0.76
N GLY A 68 -19.78 6.26 1.61
CA GLY A 68 -20.74 5.24 2.00
C GLY A 68 -21.98 5.80 2.71
N GLY A 69 -21.86 6.94 3.39
CA GLY A 69 -22.99 7.68 3.94
C GLY A 69 -23.94 8.22 2.87
N LEU A 70 -23.41 8.68 1.72
CA LEU A 70 -24.19 9.25 0.63
C LEU A 70 -25.02 8.19 -0.10
N TRP A 71 -24.46 6.99 -0.28
CA TRP A 71 -25.17 5.85 -0.86
C TRP A 71 -26.31 5.35 0.04
N LYS A 72 -26.22 5.54 1.37
CA LYS A 72 -27.20 5.04 2.34
C LYS A 72 -28.24 6.07 2.78
N ALA A 73 -27.93 7.37 2.74
CA ALA A 73 -28.72 8.41 3.40
C ALA A 73 -30.19 8.48 2.93
N CYS A 74 -30.42 8.79 1.65
CA CYS A 74 -31.76 8.89 1.07
C CYS A 74 -31.72 8.78 -0.46
N LYS A 75 -32.89 8.75 -1.10
CA LYS A 75 -33.00 8.67 -2.57
C LYS A 75 -32.26 9.83 -3.27
N GLU A 76 -32.46 11.05 -2.80
CA GLU A 76 -31.83 12.24 -3.39
C GLU A 76 -30.30 12.19 -3.30
N SER A 77 -29.76 11.84 -2.13
CA SER A 77 -28.31 11.66 -1.93
C SER A 77 -27.74 10.59 -2.86
N ARG A 78 -28.44 9.45 -3.02
CA ARG A 78 -28.05 8.39 -3.95
C ARG A 78 -28.02 8.84 -5.40
N GLU A 79 -29.00 9.62 -5.83
CA GLU A 79 -29.07 10.14 -7.19
C GLU A 79 -27.90 11.09 -7.47
N VAL A 80 -27.56 11.95 -6.50
CA VAL A 80 -26.43 12.88 -6.61
C VAL A 80 -25.09 12.13 -6.69
N ILE A 81 -24.81 11.18 -5.79
CA ILE A 81 -23.53 10.44 -5.84
C ILE A 81 -23.45 9.54 -7.08
N ALA A 82 -24.55 8.93 -7.52
CA ALA A 82 -24.58 8.14 -8.75
C ALA A 82 -24.30 8.97 -10.01
N GLN A 83 -24.81 10.21 -10.05
CA GLN A 83 -24.48 11.16 -11.11
C GLN A 83 -23.02 11.60 -11.01
N HIS A 84 -22.55 11.94 -9.80
CA HIS A 84 -21.18 12.40 -9.54
C HIS A 84 -20.13 11.35 -9.95
N SER A 85 -20.41 10.07 -9.74
CA SER A 85 -19.50 8.97 -10.04
C SER A 85 -19.70 8.36 -11.43
N HIS A 86 -20.54 8.94 -12.29
CA HIS A 86 -20.92 8.38 -13.59
C HIS A 86 -21.42 6.92 -13.50
N PHE A 87 -22.09 6.56 -12.39
CA PHE A 87 -22.43 5.17 -12.09
C PHE A 87 -23.23 4.52 -13.22
N TYR A 88 -24.32 5.16 -13.66
CA TYR A 88 -25.19 4.61 -14.71
C TYR A 88 -24.53 4.55 -16.09
N ASP A 89 -23.58 5.46 -16.37
CA ASP A 89 -22.81 5.42 -17.60
C ASP A 89 -21.88 4.20 -17.61
N TRP A 90 -21.18 3.94 -16.51
CA TRP A 90 -20.39 2.72 -16.35
C TRP A 90 -21.22 1.44 -16.42
N VAL A 91 -22.45 1.43 -15.88
CA VAL A 91 -23.36 0.28 -16.02
C VAL A 91 -23.70 0.03 -17.49
N ARG A 92 -23.94 1.09 -18.26
CA ARG A 92 -24.21 1.01 -19.70
C ARG A 92 -22.99 0.48 -20.46
N ILE A 93 -21.79 1.01 -20.17
CA ILE A 93 -20.54 0.59 -20.80
C ILE A 93 -20.26 -0.89 -20.52
N GLN A 94 -20.35 -1.31 -19.25
CA GLN A 94 -20.12 -2.71 -18.90
C GLN A 94 -21.10 -3.63 -19.62
N LYS A 95 -22.39 -3.27 -19.70
CA LYS A 95 -23.39 -4.05 -20.45
C LYS A 95 -23.06 -4.14 -21.94
N GLN A 96 -22.58 -3.06 -22.54
CA GLN A 96 -22.19 -3.04 -23.94
C GLN A 96 -20.99 -3.99 -24.18
N ALA A 97 -19.96 -3.90 -23.34
CA ALA A 97 -18.80 -4.80 -23.37
C ALA A 97 -19.23 -6.28 -23.33
N CYS A 98 -20.22 -6.60 -22.48
CA CYS A 98 -20.77 -7.96 -22.38
C CYS A 98 -21.44 -8.44 -23.67
N VAL A 99 -22.14 -7.56 -24.38
CA VAL A 99 -22.81 -7.89 -25.65
C VAL A 99 -21.78 -8.05 -26.77
N GLU A 100 -20.72 -7.26 -26.74
CA GLU A 100 -19.66 -7.24 -27.74
C GLU A 100 -18.57 -8.29 -27.50
N TRP A 101 -18.60 -8.96 -26.34
CA TRP A 101 -17.56 -9.90 -25.88
C TRP A 101 -16.20 -9.23 -25.66
N ASP A 102 -16.22 -7.95 -25.29
CA ASP A 102 -15.04 -7.17 -24.94
C ASP A 102 -14.77 -7.20 -23.44
N ASP A 103 -13.49 -7.06 -23.07
CA ASP A 103 -13.06 -6.98 -21.68
C ASP A 103 -13.37 -5.57 -21.14
N PHE A 104 -14.14 -5.51 -20.05
CA PHE A 104 -14.58 -4.25 -19.46
C PHE A 104 -13.40 -3.33 -19.08
N ASP A 105 -12.24 -3.89 -18.68
CA ASP A 105 -11.04 -3.10 -18.33
C ASP A 105 -10.49 -2.30 -19.52
N TRP A 106 -10.92 -2.61 -20.74
CA TRP A 106 -10.47 -2.01 -22.00
C TRP A 106 -11.49 -1.06 -22.62
N CYS A 107 -12.69 -0.98 -22.07
CA CYS A 107 -13.76 -0.13 -22.59
C CYS A 107 -13.62 1.30 -22.04
N PRO A 108 -13.23 2.30 -22.84
CA PRO A 108 -13.10 3.66 -22.36
C PRO A 108 -14.47 4.27 -22.07
N ALA A 109 -14.48 5.29 -21.21
CA ALA A 109 -15.69 6.09 -21.04
C ALA A 109 -15.96 6.98 -22.27
N ASP A 110 -17.25 7.11 -22.62
CA ASP A 110 -17.70 7.79 -23.84
C ASP A 110 -18.10 9.26 -23.63
N TRP A 111 -17.93 9.79 -22.42
CA TRP A 111 -18.13 11.22 -22.12
C TRP A 111 -16.86 12.04 -22.32
N ALA A 112 -17.01 13.36 -22.48
CA ALA A 112 -15.89 14.27 -22.68
C ALA A 112 -14.91 14.23 -21.50
N GLY A 113 -13.63 13.95 -21.76
CA GLY A 113 -12.61 13.76 -20.73
C GLY A 113 -12.65 12.38 -20.03
N GLY A 114 -13.52 11.48 -20.49
CA GLY A 114 -13.71 10.15 -19.93
C GLY A 114 -12.60 9.14 -20.27
N GLU A 115 -11.81 9.37 -21.32
CA GLU A 115 -10.82 8.40 -21.82
C GLU A 115 -9.80 7.98 -20.76
N GLU A 116 -9.48 8.85 -19.81
CA GLU A 116 -8.57 8.59 -18.68
C GLU A 116 -9.30 8.24 -17.37
N SER A 117 -10.63 8.12 -17.39
CA SER A 117 -11.42 7.83 -16.20
C SER A 117 -11.19 6.39 -15.74
N PRO A 118 -10.86 6.18 -14.45
CA PRO A 118 -10.66 4.84 -13.94
C PRO A 118 -11.96 4.06 -13.87
N HIS A 119 -11.92 2.78 -14.25
CA HIS A 119 -13.05 1.87 -14.14
C HIS A 119 -13.43 1.64 -12.67
N PRO A 120 -14.71 1.80 -12.30
CA PRO A 120 -15.16 1.53 -10.95
C PRO A 120 -15.35 0.02 -10.73
N ALA A 121 -15.11 -0.43 -9.50
CA ALA A 121 -15.58 -1.71 -8.99
C ALA A 121 -16.48 -1.51 -7.77
N ILE A 122 -17.21 -2.55 -7.37
CA ILE A 122 -18.05 -2.55 -6.18
C ILE A 122 -17.43 -3.45 -5.12
N ILE A 123 -17.26 -2.91 -3.91
CA ILE A 123 -17.03 -3.69 -2.70
C ILE A 123 -18.35 -3.82 -1.96
N ASP A 124 -18.82 -5.06 -1.81
CA ASP A 124 -19.97 -5.35 -0.97
C ASP A 124 -19.60 -5.22 0.50
N THR A 125 -20.28 -4.33 1.21
CA THR A 125 -20.21 -4.21 2.66
C THR A 125 -21.50 -4.74 3.27
N ARG A 126 -21.38 -5.55 4.33
CA ARG A 126 -22.54 -6.01 5.11
C ARG A 126 -22.68 -5.14 6.35
N GLU A 127 -23.79 -4.40 6.42
CA GLU A 127 -24.14 -3.62 7.60
C GLU A 127 -25.46 -4.10 8.22
N GLY A 128 -25.37 -5.04 9.16
CA GLY A 128 -26.57 -5.66 9.72
C GLY A 128 -27.24 -6.57 8.69
N GLU A 129 -28.51 -6.30 8.37
CA GLU A 129 -29.28 -7.01 7.34
C GLU A 129 -29.18 -6.36 5.96
N GLU A 130 -28.58 -5.17 5.84
CA GLU A 130 -28.46 -4.45 4.57
C GLU A 130 -27.08 -4.69 3.93
N GLU A 131 -27.09 -5.17 2.69
CA GLU A 131 -25.93 -5.19 1.80
C GLU A 131 -25.83 -3.84 1.08
N CYS A 132 -24.66 -3.19 1.17
CA CYS A 132 -24.38 -1.95 0.48
C CYS A 132 -23.11 -2.08 -0.36
N GLY A 133 -23.25 -1.90 -1.67
CA GLY A 133 -22.14 -1.78 -2.59
C GLY A 133 -21.49 -0.41 -2.48
N MET A 134 -20.17 -0.39 -2.26
CA MET A 134 -19.37 0.83 -2.22
C MET A 134 -18.46 0.89 -3.44
N LEU A 135 -18.32 2.07 -4.06
CA LEU A 135 -17.44 2.26 -5.20
C LEU A 135 -15.97 2.33 -4.78
N VAL A 136 -15.11 1.68 -5.55
CA VAL A 136 -13.66 1.77 -5.50
C VAL A 136 -13.09 1.75 -6.92
N TYR A 137 -11.82 2.09 -7.09
CA TYR A 137 -11.20 2.19 -8.41
C TYR A 137 -9.93 1.32 -8.50
N PRO A 138 -10.01 0.05 -8.97
CA PRO A 138 -8.91 -0.92 -8.94
C PRO A 138 -7.57 -0.47 -9.56
N SER A 139 -7.63 0.41 -10.56
CA SER A 139 -6.45 0.96 -11.25
C SER A 139 -5.82 2.15 -10.52
N SER A 140 -6.57 2.85 -9.67
CA SER A 140 -6.14 4.12 -9.05
C SER A 140 -5.93 4.01 -7.55
N ASP A 141 -6.83 3.31 -6.86
CA ASP A 141 -6.82 3.09 -5.42
C ASP A 141 -5.71 2.11 -5.02
N ILE A 142 -5.25 2.23 -3.78
CA ILE A 142 -4.31 1.30 -3.14
C ILE A 142 -5.09 0.33 -2.27
N PHE A 143 -4.92 -0.97 -2.51
CA PHE A 143 -5.60 -2.02 -1.76
C PHE A 143 -4.65 -2.61 -0.72
N CYS A 144 -4.83 -2.20 0.54
CA CYS A 144 -4.09 -2.73 1.66
C CYS A 144 -4.71 -4.05 2.13
N ILE A 145 -3.98 -5.15 1.89
CA ILE A 145 -4.45 -6.49 2.20
C ILE A 145 -4.31 -6.77 3.69
N ARG A 146 -5.39 -7.25 4.30
CA ARG A 146 -5.42 -7.76 5.67
C ARG A 146 -6.13 -9.11 5.68
N THR A 147 -5.40 -10.14 6.07
CA THR A 147 -5.92 -11.51 6.24
C THR A 147 -5.22 -12.18 7.43
N ASP A 148 -5.88 -13.18 8.01
CA ASP A 148 -5.27 -14.08 9.02
C ASP A 148 -4.65 -15.32 8.35
N ASP A 149 -4.97 -15.58 7.08
CA ASP A 149 -4.53 -16.74 6.32
C ASP A 149 -3.74 -16.30 5.07
N TRP A 150 -2.49 -15.91 5.32
CA TRP A 150 -1.51 -15.55 4.30
C TRP A 150 -1.06 -16.76 3.48
N ALA A 151 -1.01 -17.94 4.10
CA ALA A 151 -0.66 -19.18 3.41
C ALA A 151 -1.70 -19.52 2.33
N ALA A 152 -2.99 -19.43 2.65
CA ALA A 152 -4.06 -19.63 1.66
C ALA A 152 -4.03 -18.57 0.56
N LEU A 153 -3.71 -17.31 0.89
CA LEU A 153 -3.55 -16.25 -0.10
C LEU A 153 -2.42 -16.56 -1.11
N ARG A 154 -1.27 -17.04 -0.62
CA ARG A 154 -0.18 -17.52 -1.48
C ARG A 154 -0.56 -18.76 -2.29
N ALA A 155 -1.25 -19.72 -1.69
CA ALA A 155 -1.62 -20.95 -2.39
C ALA A 155 -2.64 -20.71 -3.53
N GLN A 156 -3.43 -19.65 -3.43
CA GLN A 156 -4.41 -19.24 -4.46
C GLN A 156 -3.76 -18.49 -5.63
N SER A 157 -2.48 -18.11 -5.56
CA SER A 157 -1.90 -17.10 -6.44
C SER A 157 -1.20 -17.62 -7.71
N ASN A 158 -1.54 -18.81 -8.20
CA ASN A 158 -1.04 -19.30 -9.50
C ASN A 158 -1.30 -18.33 -10.69
N ASP A 159 -2.13 -17.29 -10.52
CA ASP A 159 -2.33 -16.24 -11.51
C ASP A 159 -2.18 -14.80 -10.97
N LEU A 160 -1.74 -14.57 -9.72
CA LEU A 160 -1.47 -13.28 -9.00
C LEU A 160 -2.48 -12.10 -9.13
N LYS A 161 -3.38 -12.10 -10.09
CA LYS A 161 -4.29 -11.03 -10.45
C LYS A 161 -5.40 -11.05 -9.44
N LEU A 162 -5.26 -10.26 -8.39
CA LEU A 162 -6.38 -9.95 -7.53
C LEU A 162 -7.45 -9.24 -8.37
N LYS A 163 -8.66 -9.76 -8.31
CA LYS A 163 -9.76 -9.32 -9.18
C LYS A 163 -10.85 -8.64 -8.38
N MET A 164 -11.53 -7.72 -9.04
CA MET A 164 -12.75 -7.08 -8.56
C MET A 164 -13.79 -7.06 -9.66
N SER A 165 -15.05 -6.83 -9.31
CA SER A 165 -16.12 -6.69 -10.29
C SER A 165 -16.89 -5.40 -10.03
N PHE A 166 -17.38 -4.78 -11.10
CA PHE A 166 -18.31 -3.67 -10.99
C PHE A 166 -19.72 -4.21 -10.67
N ILE A 167 -20.45 -4.68 -11.68
CA ILE A 167 -21.66 -5.49 -11.46
C ILE A 167 -21.29 -6.95 -11.66
N ARG A 168 -21.59 -7.79 -10.65
CA ARG A 168 -21.47 -9.24 -10.76
C ARG A 168 -22.59 -9.79 -11.65
N TYR A 169 -22.20 -10.43 -12.76
CA TYR A 169 -23.10 -11.27 -13.54
C TYR A 169 -22.92 -12.73 -13.11
N ASN A 170 -23.98 -13.53 -13.25
CA ASN A 170 -23.98 -14.90 -12.76
C ASN A 170 -22.89 -15.72 -13.50
N LYS A 171 -21.98 -16.34 -12.74
CA LYS A 171 -20.77 -17.02 -13.26
C LYS A 171 -21.09 -18.25 -14.13
N ASP A 172 -22.34 -18.70 -14.15
CA ASP A 172 -22.80 -19.89 -14.87
C ASP A 172 -22.67 -19.80 -16.41
N ASN A 173 -22.46 -18.60 -16.98
CA ASN A 173 -22.41 -18.40 -18.43
C ASN A 173 -20.98 -18.45 -19.04
N GLY A 174 -19.93 -18.71 -18.25
CA GLY A 174 -18.55 -18.76 -18.78
C GLY A 174 -17.96 -17.40 -19.20
N MET A 175 -18.62 -16.29 -18.86
CA MET A 175 -18.19 -14.91 -19.16
C MET A 175 -17.37 -14.27 -18.03
N SER A 176 -16.89 -15.04 -17.04
CA SER A 176 -16.31 -14.49 -15.80
C SER A 176 -15.14 -13.53 -16.03
N ASP A 177 -14.25 -13.82 -16.98
CA ASP A 177 -13.06 -13.00 -17.20
C ASP A 177 -13.36 -11.63 -17.83
N LEU A 178 -14.49 -11.47 -18.55
CA LEU A 178 -14.85 -10.21 -19.23
C LEU A 178 -15.36 -9.12 -18.25
N HIS A 179 -15.67 -9.49 -17.01
CA HIS A 179 -16.21 -8.59 -15.99
C HIS A 179 -15.21 -8.23 -14.89
N GLU A 180 -14.01 -8.81 -14.95
CA GLU A 180 -13.05 -8.76 -13.85
C GLU A 180 -12.01 -7.68 -14.07
N LEU A 181 -12.05 -6.68 -13.18
CA LEU A 181 -11.06 -5.62 -13.12
C LEU A 181 -9.86 -6.08 -12.30
N ARG A 182 -8.66 -5.80 -12.79
CA ARG A 182 -7.41 -6.13 -12.10
C ARG A 182 -7.08 -5.06 -11.07
N VAL A 183 -6.73 -5.48 -9.87
CA VAL A 183 -6.15 -4.59 -8.86
C VAL A 183 -4.71 -4.30 -9.23
N ARG A 184 -4.38 -3.02 -9.44
CA ARG A 184 -3.06 -2.61 -9.93
C ARG A 184 -2.11 -2.18 -8.82
N ASN A 185 -2.64 -1.73 -7.68
CA ASN A 185 -1.84 -1.25 -6.55
C ASN A 185 -2.17 -2.03 -5.27
N ILE A 186 -1.18 -2.76 -4.74
CA ILE A 186 -1.32 -3.52 -3.48
C ILE A 186 -0.43 -2.91 -2.42
N ALA A 187 -0.95 -2.82 -1.20
CA ALA A 187 -0.19 -2.43 -0.03
C ALA A 187 -0.15 -3.52 1.05
N LEU A 188 0.97 -3.56 1.77
CA LEU A 188 1.12 -4.27 3.03
C LEU A 188 1.41 -3.26 4.15
N GLU A 189 0.74 -3.41 5.28
CA GLU A 189 0.98 -2.55 6.44
C GLU A 189 2.14 -3.08 7.26
N PHE A 190 3.19 -2.28 7.38
CA PHE A 190 4.35 -2.64 8.17
C PHE A 190 3.97 -2.78 9.64
N HIS A 191 4.53 -3.79 10.28
CA HIS A 191 4.40 -3.98 11.72
C HIS A 191 5.76 -4.36 12.29
N ARG A 192 6.12 -3.84 13.47
CA ARG A 192 7.44 -4.07 14.08
C ARG A 192 7.77 -5.55 14.31
N SER A 193 6.76 -6.42 14.42
CA SER A 193 6.98 -7.86 14.51
C SER A 193 7.69 -8.45 13.29
N TRP A 194 7.71 -7.73 12.16
CA TRP A 194 8.43 -8.16 10.96
C TRP A 194 9.93 -8.29 11.21
N LEU A 195 10.49 -7.50 12.13
CA LEU A 195 11.91 -7.48 12.48
C LEU A 195 12.34 -8.63 13.41
N VAL A 196 11.40 -9.36 14.00
CA VAL A 196 11.69 -10.46 14.93
C VAL A 196 12.28 -11.63 14.13
N ASP A 197 13.43 -12.16 14.52
CA ASP A 197 14.07 -13.33 13.88
C ASP A 197 14.47 -13.21 12.38
N VAL A 198 14.40 -12.01 11.78
CA VAL A 198 14.81 -11.79 10.36
C VAL A 198 16.25 -12.22 10.08
N ARG A 199 17.12 -12.14 11.10
CA ARG A 199 18.57 -12.42 10.97
C ARG A 199 18.92 -13.91 10.90
N ARG A 200 18.00 -14.83 11.21
CA ARG A 200 18.35 -16.26 11.36
C ARG A 200 18.03 -17.08 10.13
N GLU A 201 16.79 -17.04 9.63
CA GLU A 201 16.36 -17.84 8.49
C GLU A 201 15.23 -17.11 7.76
N PHE A 202 15.51 -16.54 6.58
CA PHE A 202 14.45 -16.00 5.71
C PHE A 202 13.85 -17.14 4.86
N HIS A 203 13.34 -18.18 5.53
CA HIS A 203 12.65 -19.30 4.87
C HIS A 203 11.15 -19.02 4.79
N TYR A 204 10.69 -18.72 3.59
CA TYR A 204 9.36 -18.17 3.27
C TYR A 204 8.24 -19.20 3.10
N SER A 205 8.56 -20.50 2.96
CA SER A 205 7.58 -21.51 2.56
C SER A 205 6.50 -21.77 3.61
N ASP A 206 6.86 -21.76 4.90
CA ASP A 206 6.00 -22.32 5.95
C ASP A 206 5.35 -21.25 6.84
N GLU A 207 5.81 -19.99 6.76
CA GLU A 207 5.31 -18.94 7.64
C GLU A 207 3.97 -18.36 7.15
N ASN A 208 2.93 -18.46 7.98
CA ASN A 208 1.62 -17.83 7.74
C ASN A 208 1.60 -16.38 8.25
N SER A 209 2.34 -15.48 7.59
CA SER A 209 2.40 -14.07 7.98
C SER A 209 2.48 -13.10 6.80
N MET A 210 2.20 -11.83 7.08
CA MET A 210 2.29 -10.74 6.10
C MET A 210 3.72 -10.55 5.56
N ARG A 211 4.76 -10.72 6.41
CA ARG A 211 6.15 -10.63 5.94
C ARG A 211 6.53 -11.79 5.01
N ALA A 212 5.96 -12.97 5.20
CA ALA A 212 6.17 -14.10 4.30
C ALA A 212 5.45 -13.88 2.97
N TYR A 213 4.30 -13.18 2.99
CA TYR A 213 3.65 -12.71 1.77
C TYR A 213 4.44 -11.59 1.07
N PHE A 214 5.04 -10.65 1.81
CA PHE A 214 5.99 -9.68 1.27
C PHE A 214 7.16 -10.38 0.55
N ALA A 215 7.77 -11.38 1.19
CA ALA A 215 8.85 -12.16 0.60
C ALA A 215 8.42 -12.87 -0.69
N TYR A 216 7.20 -13.41 -0.71
CA TYR A 216 6.60 -14.00 -1.91
C TYR A 216 6.44 -12.97 -3.03
N LEU A 217 5.86 -11.79 -2.76
CA LEU A 217 5.72 -10.73 -3.77
C LEU A 217 7.07 -10.26 -4.31
N LEU A 218 8.04 -10.09 -3.42
CA LEU A 218 9.42 -9.74 -3.78
C LEU A 218 10.04 -10.78 -4.72
N TRP A 219 9.83 -12.06 -4.42
CA TRP A 219 10.30 -13.17 -5.26
C TRP A 219 9.67 -13.14 -6.65
N GLU A 220 8.34 -13.04 -6.74
CA GLU A 220 7.62 -13.06 -8.03
C GLU A 220 8.01 -11.89 -8.94
N GLU A 221 8.11 -10.68 -8.38
CA GLU A 221 8.54 -9.49 -9.12
C GLU A 221 10.01 -9.58 -9.55
N HIS A 222 10.90 -10.08 -8.68
CA HIS A 222 12.32 -10.21 -8.98
C HIS A 222 12.59 -11.14 -10.18
N TRP A 223 11.75 -12.15 -10.39
CA TRP A 223 11.86 -13.07 -11.53
C TRP A 223 11.05 -12.63 -12.78
N GLY A 224 10.47 -11.43 -12.76
CA GLY A 224 9.74 -10.87 -13.90
C GLY A 224 8.35 -11.47 -14.13
N TYR A 225 7.80 -12.17 -13.12
CA TYR A 225 6.39 -12.60 -13.11
C TYR A 225 5.46 -11.53 -12.53
N GLY A 226 6.01 -10.36 -12.24
CA GLY A 226 5.30 -9.24 -11.67
C GLY A 226 4.07 -8.81 -12.46
N THR A 227 2.98 -8.53 -11.73
CA THR A 227 1.69 -8.17 -12.33
C THR A 227 1.13 -6.85 -11.81
N PHE A 228 1.79 -6.22 -10.84
CA PHE A 228 1.31 -5.01 -10.19
C PHE A 228 2.02 -3.76 -10.72
N GLU A 229 1.27 -2.68 -10.90
CA GLU A 229 1.85 -1.37 -11.25
C GLU A 229 2.49 -0.71 -10.02
N GLY A 230 2.02 -1.06 -8.82
CA GLY A 230 2.53 -0.52 -7.57
C GLY A 230 2.47 -1.53 -6.44
N LEU A 231 3.64 -1.87 -5.89
CA LEU A 231 3.77 -2.53 -4.61
C LEU A 231 4.13 -1.49 -3.55
N TRP A 232 3.37 -1.49 -2.47
CA TRP A 232 3.45 -0.47 -1.44
C TRP A 232 3.66 -1.09 -0.06
N ILE A 233 4.46 -0.42 0.75
CA ILE A 233 4.49 -0.62 2.21
C ILE A 233 3.89 0.62 2.85
N ILE A 234 2.98 0.43 3.81
CA ILE A 234 2.45 1.51 4.64
C ILE A 234 3.10 1.41 6.02
N ASP A 235 3.90 2.40 6.41
CA ASP A 235 4.42 2.53 7.77
C ASP A 235 3.78 3.76 8.46
N LYS A 236 2.88 3.49 9.41
CA LYS A 236 2.15 4.52 10.16
C LYS A 236 3.01 5.23 11.21
N ASP A 237 4.14 4.65 11.58
CA ASP A 237 5.00 5.16 12.66
C ASP A 237 6.29 5.81 12.13
N ALA A 238 6.66 5.52 10.87
CA ALA A 238 7.85 6.08 10.24
C ALA A 238 7.84 7.61 10.26
N LYS A 239 8.98 8.17 10.70
CA LYS A 239 9.29 9.60 10.62
C LYS A 239 9.98 9.89 9.31
N TRP A 240 9.72 11.05 8.74
CA TRP A 240 10.26 11.44 7.44
C TRP A 240 10.50 12.95 7.41
N PHE A 241 11.36 13.42 6.52
CA PHE A 241 11.56 14.84 6.29
C PHE A 241 11.37 15.18 4.81
N ASP A 242 11.02 16.44 4.55
CA ASP A 242 10.93 16.96 3.19
C ASP A 242 12.37 17.16 2.70
N GLY A 243 12.83 16.21 1.89
CA GLY A 243 14.14 16.27 1.26
C GLY A 243 14.23 17.37 0.21
N TYR A 244 15.29 17.35 -0.60
CA TYR A 244 15.46 18.31 -1.70
C TYR A 244 14.56 17.99 -2.92
N SER A 245 13.79 16.90 -2.87
CA SER A 245 12.84 16.52 -3.92
C SER A 245 11.60 17.40 -3.89
N LYS A 246 10.97 17.60 -5.05
CA LYS A 246 9.69 18.30 -5.15
C LYS A 246 8.70 17.71 -4.15
N ARG A 247 7.96 18.57 -3.45
CA ARG A 247 6.86 18.14 -2.57
C ARG A 247 6.00 17.12 -3.31
N PRO A 248 5.61 16.01 -2.66
CA PRO A 248 4.68 15.08 -3.26
C PRO A 248 3.37 15.81 -3.48
N ASP A 249 3.04 16.07 -4.74
CA ASP A 249 1.76 16.67 -5.13
C ASP A 249 0.61 15.70 -4.83
N THR A 250 0.90 14.39 -4.81
CA THR A 250 -0.04 13.30 -4.55
C THR A 250 -0.24 13.05 -3.06
N VAL A 251 -1.49 13.06 -2.62
CA VAL A 251 -1.90 12.72 -1.25
C VAL A 251 -2.77 11.47 -1.29
N TYR A 252 -2.41 10.50 -0.46
CA TYR A 252 -3.15 9.25 -0.30
C TYR A 252 -3.99 9.34 0.97
N ARG A 253 -5.23 8.82 0.97
CA ARG A 253 -6.12 8.93 2.13
C ARG A 253 -6.81 7.63 2.46
N ASP A 254 -6.86 7.30 3.74
CA ASP A 254 -7.88 6.43 4.32
C ASP A 254 -8.89 7.30 5.10
N CYS A 255 -9.86 6.70 5.81
CA CYS A 255 -10.82 7.49 6.60
C CYS A 255 -10.23 8.20 7.83
N ASP A 256 -8.99 7.90 8.21
CA ASP A 256 -8.39 8.28 9.48
C ASP A 256 -7.22 9.27 9.30
N ALA A 257 -6.48 9.19 8.19
CA ALA A 257 -5.25 9.94 8.00
C ALA A 257 -4.94 10.22 6.51
N GLU A 258 -4.08 11.23 6.31
CA GLU A 258 -3.40 11.48 5.05
C GLU A 258 -2.01 10.85 5.04
N TYR A 259 -1.61 10.33 3.90
CA TYR A 259 -0.33 9.70 3.64
C TYR A 259 0.32 10.32 2.42
N ILE A 260 1.64 10.22 2.39
CA ILE A 260 2.44 10.63 1.24
C ILE A 260 3.43 9.54 0.89
N GLU A 261 3.80 9.48 -0.39
CA GLU A 261 4.94 8.68 -0.83
C GLU A 261 6.24 9.37 -0.42
N VAL A 262 7.15 8.60 0.18
CA VAL A 262 8.44 9.09 0.64
C VAL A 262 9.54 8.20 0.08
N ASP A 263 10.58 8.84 -0.48
CA ASP A 263 11.79 8.12 -0.88
C ASP A 263 12.45 7.49 0.35
N TRP A 264 12.92 6.25 0.21
CA TRP A 264 13.55 5.51 1.30
C TRP A 264 14.69 6.28 1.99
N SER A 265 15.43 7.12 1.25
CA SER A 265 16.50 7.98 1.79
C SER A 265 16.00 9.15 2.66
N ASN A 266 14.70 9.47 2.62
CA ASN A 266 14.10 10.55 3.40
C ASN A 266 13.46 10.07 4.73
N VAL A 267 13.55 8.77 5.04
CA VAL A 267 13.06 8.22 6.31
C VAL A 267 14.05 8.53 7.43
N VAL A 268 13.55 8.94 8.60
CA VAL A 268 14.36 9.29 9.78
C VAL A 268 14.17 8.27 10.89
N ARG A 269 15.28 7.87 11.53
CA ARG A 269 15.31 6.93 12.65
C ARG A 269 15.93 7.60 13.87
N TYR A 270 15.23 7.53 15.01
CA TYR A 270 15.69 8.07 16.28
C TYR A 270 16.14 6.99 17.28
N ASP A 271 15.75 5.74 17.06
CA ASP A 271 16.06 4.60 17.92
C ASP A 271 16.73 3.49 17.10
N ALA A 272 17.46 2.61 17.78
CA ALA A 272 18.16 1.50 17.14
C ALA A 272 17.16 0.41 16.66
N PHE A 273 17.15 0.16 15.34
CA PHE A 273 16.58 -1.01 14.67
C PHE A 273 15.09 -1.30 14.92
N ASN A 274 14.20 -0.38 14.63
CA ASN A 274 12.76 -0.56 14.88
C ASN A 274 11.82 -0.10 13.75
N GLY A 275 12.35 0.31 12.59
CA GLY A 275 11.55 0.84 11.48
C GLY A 275 11.50 -0.05 10.25
N VAL A 276 10.58 0.28 9.33
CA VAL A 276 10.49 -0.37 8.01
C VAL A 276 11.80 -0.35 7.24
N SER A 277 12.58 0.73 7.37
CA SER A 277 13.85 0.83 6.66
C SER A 277 14.92 -0.14 7.20
N ASP A 278 14.87 -0.52 8.47
CA ASP A 278 15.74 -1.58 9.00
C ASP A 278 15.35 -2.93 8.41
N PHE A 279 14.04 -3.19 8.31
CA PHE A 279 13.52 -4.39 7.64
C PHE A 279 14.02 -4.45 6.20
N MET A 280 13.84 -3.38 5.42
CA MET A 280 14.33 -3.31 4.04
C MET A 280 15.83 -3.49 3.92
N TRP A 281 16.62 -2.96 4.86
CA TRP A 281 18.06 -3.16 4.89
C TRP A 281 18.40 -4.64 5.09
N TYR A 282 17.75 -5.33 6.04
CA TYR A 282 17.95 -6.76 6.25
C TYR A 282 17.56 -7.60 5.03
N ILE A 283 16.47 -7.26 4.36
CA ILE A 283 16.04 -7.97 3.14
C ILE A 283 17.06 -7.78 2.02
N ASN A 284 17.52 -6.54 1.82
CA ASN A 284 18.51 -6.25 0.79
C ASN A 284 19.84 -6.97 1.06
N ASP A 285 20.31 -6.96 2.31
CA ASP A 285 21.50 -7.69 2.74
C ASP A 285 21.33 -9.21 2.54
N TRP A 286 20.17 -9.76 2.93
CA TRP A 286 19.87 -11.18 2.73
C TRP A 286 19.84 -11.56 1.25
N LEU A 287 19.22 -10.76 0.38
CA LEU A 287 19.20 -11.01 -1.06
C LEU A 287 20.62 -11.10 -1.60
N LEU A 288 21.48 -10.11 -1.29
CA LEU A 288 22.87 -10.10 -1.70
C LEU A 288 23.58 -11.40 -1.29
N HIS A 289 23.46 -11.81 -0.01
CA HIS A 289 24.06 -13.04 0.51
C HIS A 289 23.47 -14.32 -0.10
N SER A 290 22.17 -14.37 -0.37
CA SER A 290 21.48 -15.53 -0.93
C SER A 290 21.94 -15.83 -2.36
N HIS A 291 22.14 -14.80 -3.19
CA HIS A 291 22.69 -14.95 -4.54
C HIS A 291 24.10 -15.55 -4.53
N TYR A 292 24.93 -15.21 -3.54
CA TYR A 292 26.26 -15.81 -3.39
C TYR A 292 26.22 -17.32 -3.10
N LEU A 293 25.20 -17.81 -2.38
CA LEU A 293 25.10 -19.22 -1.99
C LEU A 293 24.59 -20.15 -3.10
N VAL A 294 23.80 -19.64 -4.05
CA VAL A 294 23.24 -20.45 -5.17
C VAL A 294 24.21 -20.53 -6.36
N GLY A 295 25.42 -19.96 -6.25
CA GLY A 295 26.41 -19.94 -7.34
C GLY A 295 26.01 -19.06 -8.53
N TYR A 296 24.91 -18.31 -8.39
CA TYR A 296 24.48 -17.31 -9.35
C TYR A 296 25.29 -16.04 -9.07
N ARG A 297 26.28 -15.72 -9.91
CA ARG A 297 26.93 -14.41 -9.83
C ARG A 297 25.87 -13.33 -10.06
N PRO A 298 25.62 -12.42 -9.11
CA PRO A 298 24.84 -11.22 -9.36
C PRO A 298 25.74 -10.23 -10.09
N SER A 299 26.17 -10.58 -11.31
CA SER A 299 26.97 -9.70 -12.16
C SER A 299 26.12 -9.01 -13.22
N HIS A 300 24.79 -9.15 -13.19
CA HIS A 300 23.91 -8.23 -13.91
C HIS A 300 23.45 -7.13 -12.96
N PRO A 301 23.91 -5.87 -13.12
CA PRO A 301 23.45 -4.72 -12.34
C PRO A 301 21.98 -4.33 -12.59
N ASP A 302 21.20 -5.17 -13.26
CA ASP A 302 19.86 -4.85 -13.77
C ASP A 302 18.71 -5.41 -12.91
N TYR A 303 19.00 -6.13 -11.82
CA TYR A 303 17.93 -6.62 -10.94
C TYR A 303 17.55 -5.57 -9.90
N PRO A 304 16.28 -5.14 -9.83
CA PRO A 304 15.84 -4.14 -8.88
C PRO A 304 15.94 -4.69 -7.46
N GLY A 305 16.49 -3.88 -6.55
CA GLY A 305 16.50 -4.19 -5.13
C GLY A 305 15.10 -4.02 -4.53
N PRO A 306 14.87 -4.48 -3.28
CA PRO A 306 13.58 -4.35 -2.62
C PRO A 306 13.03 -2.92 -2.62
N LYS A 307 13.91 -1.93 -2.47
CA LYS A 307 13.55 -0.50 -2.45
C LYS A 307 13.11 0.04 -3.82
N ASP A 308 13.51 -0.63 -4.90
CA ASP A 308 13.15 -0.25 -6.27
C ASP A 308 11.79 -0.87 -6.66
N LEU A 309 11.40 -1.97 -6.00
CA LEU A 309 10.13 -2.67 -6.19
C LEU A 309 9.03 -2.13 -5.28
N PHE A 310 9.34 -1.89 -4.00
CA PHE A 310 8.38 -1.43 -3.01
C PHE A 310 8.51 0.08 -2.78
N ARG A 311 7.40 0.78 -2.98
CA ARG A 311 7.24 2.18 -2.61
C ARG A 311 6.79 2.30 -1.17
N LEU A 312 7.11 3.42 -0.52
CA LEU A 312 6.79 3.63 0.89
C LEU A 312 5.76 4.75 1.06
N LEU A 313 4.65 4.41 1.71
CA LEU A 313 3.69 5.38 2.23
C LEU A 313 3.90 5.57 3.72
N VAL A 314 3.96 6.83 4.14
CA VAL A 314 4.03 7.23 5.54
C VAL A 314 2.96 8.26 5.84
N ARG A 315 2.55 8.37 7.10
CA ARG A 315 1.59 9.41 7.49
C ARG A 315 2.18 10.79 7.26
N ARG A 316 1.38 11.68 6.67
CA ARG A 316 1.79 13.06 6.38
C ARG A 316 2.13 13.85 7.63
N ASP A 317 1.43 13.59 8.74
CA ASP A 317 1.65 14.25 10.03
C ASP A 317 2.86 13.72 10.82
N ASN A 318 3.59 12.74 10.28
CA ASN A 318 4.86 12.26 10.85
C ASN A 318 6.10 13.03 10.35
N GLN A 319 5.92 14.15 9.64
CA GLN A 319 7.03 14.96 9.18
C GLN A 319 7.86 15.49 10.35
N VAL A 320 9.18 15.41 10.23
CA VAL A 320 10.16 15.93 11.19
C VAL A 320 11.13 16.90 10.51
N GLU A 321 11.92 17.61 11.32
CA GLU A 321 12.99 18.47 10.83
C GLU A 321 14.07 17.65 10.09
N ASN A 322 14.67 18.26 9.08
CA ASN A 322 15.67 17.60 8.25
C ASN A 322 16.91 17.24 9.09
N PRO A 323 17.22 15.94 9.27
CA PRO A 323 18.32 15.49 10.12
C PRO A 323 19.70 15.87 9.57
N THR A 324 19.82 16.17 8.26
CA THR A 324 21.10 16.59 7.63
C THR A 324 21.63 17.91 8.17
N LEU A 325 20.80 18.70 8.86
CA LEU A 325 21.19 19.95 9.50
C LEU A 325 21.87 19.72 10.86
N ASN A 326 21.80 18.50 11.41
CA ASN A 326 22.39 18.13 12.69
C ASN A 326 23.61 17.21 12.47
N ASN A 327 24.73 17.50 13.15
CA ASN A 327 25.99 16.74 13.00
C ASN A 327 25.95 15.29 13.51
N ASN A 328 24.85 14.86 14.12
CA ASN A 328 24.72 13.54 14.75
C ASN A 328 23.90 12.55 13.90
N ALA A 329 23.73 12.83 12.60
CA ALA A 329 23.00 11.96 11.69
C ALA A 329 23.89 11.42 10.57
N TYR A 330 23.69 10.16 10.19
CA TYR A 330 24.35 9.57 9.04
C TYR A 330 23.36 8.81 8.14
N ASP A 331 23.61 8.87 6.83
CA ASP A 331 22.82 8.21 5.79
C ASP A 331 23.18 6.72 5.70
N THR A 332 22.17 5.85 5.64
CA THR A 332 22.35 4.41 5.47
C THR A 332 21.97 3.93 4.06
N GLY A 333 21.65 4.83 3.12
CA GLY A 333 21.10 4.52 1.79
C GLY A 333 19.64 4.05 1.80
N LEU A 334 19.05 3.90 3.00
CA LEU A 334 17.65 3.55 3.27
C LEU A 334 17.10 4.47 4.37
N GLY A 335 17.59 5.71 4.43
CA GLY A 335 17.20 6.72 5.40
C GLY A 335 18.34 7.12 6.33
N TRP A 336 18.00 7.97 7.30
CA TRP A 336 18.94 8.60 8.22
C TRP A 336 18.81 8.00 9.61
N ARG A 337 19.94 7.73 10.25
CA ARG A 337 19.99 7.42 11.68
C ARG A 337 20.50 8.62 12.44
N VAL A 338 19.72 9.07 13.42
CA VAL A 338 20.12 10.11 14.38
C VAL A 338 20.66 9.42 15.64
N VAL A 339 21.91 9.69 15.98
CA VAL A 339 22.57 9.20 17.19
C VAL A 339 22.23 10.14 18.34
N LYS A 340 21.76 9.61 19.48
CA LYS A 340 21.59 10.40 20.70
C LYS A 340 22.97 10.61 21.33
N ASP A 341 23.24 11.82 21.81
CA ASP A 341 24.55 12.18 22.39
C ASP A 341 24.99 11.24 23.53
N ASP A 342 24.04 10.61 24.22
CA ASP A 342 24.29 9.67 25.32
C ASP A 342 24.82 8.28 24.87
N ASP A 343 24.77 7.95 23.57
CA ASP A 343 25.24 6.65 23.03
C ASP A 343 26.70 6.71 22.51
N SER A 344 27.36 7.87 22.60
CA SER A 344 28.70 8.11 22.02
C SER A 344 29.84 7.38 22.77
N ASP A 345 29.60 6.92 24.00
CA ASP A 345 30.64 6.36 24.87
C ASP A 345 30.95 4.87 24.60
N GLY A 346 30.27 4.21 23.64
CA GLY A 346 30.32 2.75 23.47
C GLY A 346 31.10 2.21 22.26
N TYR A 347 31.42 3.03 21.25
CA TYR A 347 32.13 2.57 20.05
C TYR A 347 33.58 3.06 20.03
N GLN A 348 34.38 2.58 20.98
CA GLN A 348 35.83 2.55 20.78
C GLN A 348 36.18 1.34 19.92
N ASP A 349 36.66 1.69 18.73
CA ASP A 349 37.35 0.87 17.74
C ASP A 349 38.31 -0.15 18.38
N SER A 350 37.89 -1.42 18.42
CA SER A 350 38.71 -2.54 18.85
C SER A 350 38.86 -3.54 17.70
N HIS A 351 39.33 -3.09 16.53
CA HIS A 351 39.71 -4.04 15.49
C HIS A 351 40.85 -3.59 14.57
N LEU A 352 41.87 -2.91 15.10
CA LEU A 352 43.19 -2.85 14.44
C LEU A 352 44.29 -2.78 15.50
N ASP A 353 44.79 -3.94 15.92
CA ASP A 353 46.21 -4.14 16.28
C ASP A 353 46.47 -5.64 16.53
N GLY A 354 47.04 -6.29 15.52
CA GLY A 354 47.41 -7.70 15.52
C GLY A 354 48.74 -7.90 14.82
N ALA A 355 49.77 -7.24 15.35
CA ALA A 355 51.19 -7.57 15.32
C ALA A 355 51.77 -8.21 14.04
N SER A 356 52.42 -7.36 13.25
CA SER A 356 53.62 -7.75 12.52
C SER A 356 54.85 -7.73 13.45
N ASP A 357 55.56 -8.85 13.46
CA ASP A 357 57.02 -8.93 13.25
C ASP A 357 57.94 -9.39 14.41
N VAL A 358 58.90 -10.20 13.96
CA VAL A 358 60.25 -10.55 14.47
C VAL A 358 60.41 -11.60 15.56
N GLY A 359 61.19 -12.66 15.23
CA GLY A 359 62.21 -13.15 16.17
C GLY A 359 62.59 -14.62 16.09
N SER A 360 63.38 -14.98 15.09
CA SER A 360 64.23 -16.18 15.03
C SER A 360 65.10 -16.40 16.28
N HIS A 361 65.15 -17.63 16.82
CA HIS A 361 66.36 -18.20 17.43
C HIS A 361 66.40 -19.74 17.26
N GLN A 362 67.49 -20.19 16.63
CA GLN A 362 68.01 -21.55 16.66
C GLN A 362 68.87 -21.74 17.93
N ASP A 363 68.97 -22.98 18.39
CA ASP A 363 70.11 -23.68 19.06
C ASP A 363 69.50 -24.76 19.97
N SER A 364 69.49 -26.03 19.59
CA SER A 364 70.56 -27.05 19.73
C SER A 364 70.80 -27.56 21.17
N ASP A 365 70.56 -28.87 21.31
CA ASP A 365 71.30 -29.88 22.10
C ASP A 365 70.94 -30.24 23.56
N GLU A 366 70.99 -31.58 23.75
CA GLU A 366 71.12 -32.44 24.96
C GLU A 366 69.86 -32.56 25.86
N ASP A 367 69.29 -33.73 26.19
CA ASP A 367 69.76 -35.12 26.36
C ASP A 367 68.77 -36.17 25.81
#